data_AF-A0A833CCM0-F1
#
_entry.id   AF-A0A833CCM0-F1
#
_cell.length_a   1.000
_cell.length_b   1.000
_cell.length_c   1.000
_cell.angle_alpha   90.00
_cell.angle_beta   90.00
_cell.angle_gamma   90.00
#
_symmetry.space_group_name_H-M   'P 1'
#
loop_
_entity.id
_entity.type
_entity.pdbx_description
1 polymer ?
#
loop_
_entity_poly.entity_id
_entity_poly.type
_entity_poly.pdbx_seq_one_letter_code
_entity_poly.pdbx_strand_id
1 'polypeptide(L)'
;MDFEEQKVPDSILDKYTKVCTCRSISRKTIKEAINDGCDTIPKIRERTGAGTGSCGGKNCGVRIVKLLQDMGKLPKPGAKKED
;
A
#
# COMPACT_ATOMS: atom_id res chain seq x y z
N MET A 1 -5.19 27.17 29.71
CA MET A 1 -4.80 25.74 29.70
C MET A 1 -5.56 25.19 28.51
N ASP A 2 -4.99 25.43 27.33
CA ASP A 2 -5.68 25.26 26.06
C ASP A 2 -4.87 24.23 25.31
N PHE A 3 -5.27 22.99 25.51
CA PHE A 3 -4.77 21.82 24.81
C PHE A 3 -5.31 21.94 23.38
N GLU A 4 -4.61 22.70 22.53
CA GLU A 4 -4.96 22.80 21.12
C GLU A 4 -5.01 21.40 20.53
N GLU A 5 -6.20 21.05 20.04
CA GLU A 5 -6.47 19.75 19.45
C GLU A 5 -5.70 19.65 18.14
N GLN A 6 -4.51 19.05 18.25
CA GLN A 6 -3.57 18.90 17.16
C GLN A 6 -4.16 17.94 16.13
N LYS A 7 -4.93 18.49 15.18
CA LYS A 7 -5.53 17.75 14.07
C LYS A 7 -4.41 17.34 13.12
N VAL A 8 -3.79 16.20 13.42
CA VAL A 8 -2.72 15.62 12.60
C VAL A 8 -3.28 15.44 11.19
N PRO A 9 -2.69 16.08 10.16
CA PRO A 9 -3.21 15.96 8.81
C PRO A 9 -3.08 14.50 8.36
N ASP A 10 -4.13 13.95 7.75
CA ASP A 10 -4.17 12.57 7.23
C ASP A 10 -2.98 12.27 6.28
N SER A 11 -2.51 13.30 5.58
CA SER A 11 -1.31 13.31 4.74
C SER A 11 0.00 12.99 5.47
N ILE A 12 0.10 13.26 6.77
CA ILE A 12 1.24 12.88 7.61
C ILE A 12 1.14 11.40 7.96
N LEU A 13 -0.04 10.93 8.34
CA LEU A 13 -0.27 9.53 8.70
C LEU A 13 0.09 8.58 7.56
N ASP A 14 -0.17 8.99 6.32
CA ASP A 14 0.13 8.21 5.13
C ASP A 14 1.64 8.07 4.84
N LYS A 15 2.43 9.10 5.20
CA LYS A 15 3.91 9.06 5.07
C LYS A 15 4.55 8.10 6.06
N TYR A 16 4.05 8.08 7.30
CA TYR A 16 4.61 7.26 8.38
C TYR A 16 4.04 5.84 8.42
N THR A 17 2.85 5.61 7.85
CA THR A 17 2.28 4.26 7.88
C THR A 17 2.96 3.35 6.86
N LYS A 18 3.74 2.40 7.35
CA LYS A 18 4.33 1.33 6.55
C LYS A 18 3.27 0.29 6.17
N VAL A 19 3.11 0.05 4.88
CA VAL A 19 2.28 -1.02 4.31
C VAL A 19 3.02 -2.34 4.33
N CYS A 20 4.31 -2.33 3.95
CA CYS A 20 5.18 -3.49 3.97
C CYS A 20 6.29 -3.27 4.99
N THR A 21 6.29 -4.04 6.08
CA THR A 21 7.39 -4.04 7.06
C THR A 21 8.66 -4.65 6.48
N CYS A 22 8.53 -5.75 5.70
CA CYS A 22 9.66 -6.48 5.13
C CYS A 22 10.52 -5.65 4.15
N ARG A 23 9.91 -4.71 3.41
CA ARG A 23 10.58 -3.83 2.44
C ARG A 23 10.53 -2.35 2.83
N SER A 24 10.07 -2.05 4.05
CA SER A 24 9.86 -0.68 4.52
C SER A 24 9.13 0.22 3.52
N ILE A 25 8.07 -0.29 2.89
CA ILE A 25 7.27 0.46 1.90
C ILE A 25 6.14 1.16 2.62
N SER A 26 6.05 2.48 2.47
CA SER A 26 5.00 3.34 3.03
C SER A 26 3.76 3.39 2.13
N ARG A 27 2.61 3.80 2.70
CA ARG A 27 1.38 4.03 1.92
C ARG A 27 1.61 5.03 0.79
N LYS A 28 2.39 6.09 1.04
CA LYS A 28 2.80 7.08 0.04
C LYS A 28 3.35 6.44 -1.25
N THR A 29 4.30 5.51 -1.13
CA THR A 29 4.92 4.84 -2.29
C THR A 29 3.89 4.06 -3.11
N ILE A 30 2.90 3.47 -2.44
CA ILE A 30 1.83 2.72 -3.11
C ILE A 30 0.87 3.66 -3.82
N LYS A 31 0.51 4.78 -3.18
CA LYS A 31 -0.26 5.85 -3.83
C LYS A 31 0.48 6.42 -5.04
N GLU A 32 1.80 6.63 -4.94
CA GLU A 32 2.64 7.07 -6.06
C GLU A 32 2.61 6.05 -7.20
N ALA A 33 2.74 4.75 -6.93
CA ALA A 33 2.64 3.71 -7.95
C ALA A 33 1.25 3.68 -8.62
N ILE A 34 0.18 3.86 -7.85
CA ILE A 34 -1.19 3.94 -8.41
C ILE A 34 -1.33 5.16 -9.32
N ASN A 35 -0.74 6.30 -8.93
CA ASN A 35 -0.73 7.54 -9.73
C ASN A 35 0.11 7.40 -11.00
N ASP A 36 1.16 6.59 -10.96
CA ASP A 36 2.00 6.19 -12.11
C ASP A 36 1.24 5.29 -13.11
N GLY A 37 0.00 4.86 -12.78
CA GLY A 37 -0.81 3.98 -13.62
C GLY A 37 -0.73 2.50 -13.25
N CYS A 38 -0.29 2.17 -12.03
CA CYS A 38 -0.33 0.80 -11.52
C CYS A 38 -1.70 0.45 -10.92
N ASP A 39 -2.60 -0.08 -11.73
CA ASP A 39 -3.98 -0.44 -11.32
C ASP A 39 -4.12 -1.90 -10.87
N THR A 40 -3.05 -2.67 -10.88
CA THR A 40 -3.09 -4.11 -10.62
C THR A 40 -2.04 -4.52 -9.58
N ILE A 41 -2.36 -5.57 -8.81
CA ILE A 41 -1.44 -6.16 -7.84
C ILE A 41 -0.07 -6.48 -8.44
N PRO A 42 0.07 -7.22 -9.57
CA PRO A 42 1.38 -7.48 -10.16
C PRO A 42 2.14 -6.19 -10.51
N LYS A 43 1.51 -5.21 -11.15
CA LYS A 43 2.17 -3.92 -11.47
C LYS A 43 2.64 -3.19 -10.21
N ILE A 44 1.82 -3.13 -9.17
CA ILE A 44 2.23 -2.51 -7.90
C ILE A 44 3.39 -3.29 -7.27
N ARG A 45 3.33 -4.62 -7.26
CA ARG A 45 4.41 -5.46 -6.72
C ARG A 45 5.71 -5.29 -7.51
N GLU A 46 5.64 -5.07 -8.82
CA GLU A 46 6.79 -4.82 -9.68
C GLU A 46 7.34 -3.41 -9.49
N ARG A 47 6.48 -2.37 -9.45
CA ARG A 47 6.94 -0.99 -9.25
C ARG A 47 7.44 -0.71 -7.84
N THR A 48 6.69 -1.15 -6.83
CA THR A 48 7.02 -0.88 -5.43
C THR A 48 7.92 -1.95 -4.82
N GLY A 49 7.96 -3.15 -5.41
CA GLY A 49 8.58 -4.31 -4.78
C GLY A 49 7.75 -4.90 -3.64
N ALA A 50 6.57 -4.35 -3.31
CA ALA A 50 5.79 -4.85 -2.18
C ALA A 50 5.38 -6.31 -2.37
N GLY A 51 5.46 -7.11 -1.33
CA GLY A 51 5.03 -8.51 -1.34
C GLY A 51 5.88 -9.50 -2.14
N THR A 52 7.02 -9.11 -2.70
CA THR A 52 8.00 -10.04 -3.30
C THR A 52 9.13 -10.44 -2.33
N GLY A 53 9.00 -10.10 -1.05
CA GLY A 53 10.00 -10.44 -0.03
C GLY A 53 9.79 -11.77 0.65
N SER A 54 10.63 -12.07 1.65
CA SER A 54 10.62 -13.32 2.43
C SER A 54 9.26 -13.63 3.08
N CYS A 55 8.43 -12.60 3.28
CA CYS A 55 7.08 -12.72 3.81
C CYS A 55 6.00 -13.03 2.75
N GLY A 56 6.36 -13.18 1.47
CA GLY A 56 5.47 -13.59 0.37
C GLY A 56 4.30 -12.67 0.06
N GLY A 57 4.27 -11.45 0.63
CA GLY A 57 3.17 -10.53 0.42
C GLY A 57 1.91 -10.82 1.22
N LYS A 58 1.96 -11.75 2.18
CA LYS A 58 0.80 -12.16 2.99
C LYS A 58 0.09 -10.99 3.68
N ASN A 59 0.87 -10.07 4.27
CA ASN A 59 0.31 -8.93 5.02
C ASN A 59 0.16 -7.65 4.19
N CYS A 60 1.13 -7.35 3.33
CA CYS A 60 1.09 -6.13 2.51
C CYS A 60 0.16 -6.25 1.31
N GLY A 61 -0.02 -7.45 0.73
CA GLY A 61 -0.92 -7.69 -0.40
C GLY A 61 -2.37 -7.29 -0.09
N VAL A 62 -2.91 -7.75 1.05
CA VAL A 62 -4.27 -7.41 1.49
C VAL A 62 -4.44 -5.90 1.70
N ARG A 63 -3.43 -5.24 2.26
CA ARG A 63 -3.44 -3.78 2.46
C ARG A 63 -3.41 -3.02 1.14
N ILE A 64 -2.66 -3.49 0.15
CA ILE A 64 -2.57 -2.91 -1.19
C ILE A 64 -3.91 -3.03 -1.93
N VAL A 65 -4.51 -4.23 -1.90
CA VAL A 65 -5.85 -4.48 -2.48
C VAL A 65 -6.86 -3.50 -1.89
N LYS A 66 -6.86 -3.35 -0.56
CA LYS A 66 -7.78 -2.43 0.13
C LYS A 66 -7.52 -0.97 -0.24
N LEU A 67 -6.25 -0.56 -0.38
CA LEU A 67 -5.88 0.79 -0.81
C LEU A 67 -6.34 1.09 -2.25
N LEU A 68 -6.20 0.12 -3.16
CA LEU A 68 -6.66 0.21 -4.54
C LEU A 68 -8.19 0.37 -4.60
N GLN A 69 -8.93 -0.43 -3.83
CA GLN A 69 -10.39 -0.33 -3.74
C GLN A 69 -10.84 1.03 -3.20
N ASP A 70 -10.18 1.56 -2.17
CA ASP A 70 -10.47 2.87 -1.59
C ASP A 70 -10.27 3.99 -2.61
N MET A 71 -9.27 3.86 -3.48
CA MET A 71 -9.01 4.77 -4.60
C MET A 71 -9.91 4.56 -5.83
N GLY A 72 -10.88 3.64 -5.78
CA GLY A 72 -11.77 3.34 -6.90
C GLY A 72 -11.11 2.56 -8.05
N LYS A 73 -9.88 2.08 -7.86
CA LYS A 73 -9.16 1.24 -8.83
C LYS A 73 -9.43 -0.23 -8.47
N LEU A 74 -10.29 -0.89 -9.24
CA LEU A 74 -10.63 -2.30 -9.00
C LEU A 74 -9.39 -3.19 -9.11
N PRO A 75 -8.94 -3.84 -8.02
CA PRO A 75 -7.92 -4.86 -8.12
C PRO A 75 -8.55 -6.06 -8.82
N LYS A 76 -8.16 -6.33 -10.06
CA LYS A 76 -8.55 -7.61 -10.70
C LYS A 76 -7.99 -8.74 -9.83
N PRO A 77 -8.83 -9.67 -9.34
CA PRO A 77 -8.41 -10.75 -8.45
C PRO A 77 -7.53 -11.72 -9.22
N GLY A 78 -6.21 -11.52 -9.12
CA GLY A 78 -5.20 -12.48 -9.58
C GLY A 78 -4.55 -13.12 -8.36
N ALA A 79 -5.24 -14.08 -7.75
CA ALA A 79 -4.67 -14.96 -6.73
C ALA A 79 -4.28 -16.31 -7.36
N LYS A 80 -3.23 -16.91 -6.79
CA LYS A 80 -2.58 -18.22 -7.07
C LYS A 80 -1.38 -18.09 -8.02
N LYS A 81 -0.17 -18.52 -7.62
CA LYS A 81 0.12 -19.84 -7.05
C LYS A 81 1.21 -19.82 -5.96
N GLU A 82 0.93 -20.57 -4.89
CA GLU A 82 1.87 -21.13 -3.92
C GLU A 82 2.51 -22.38 -4.56
N ASP A 83 3.85 -22.51 -4.51
CA ASP A 83 4.59 -23.76 -4.71
C ASP A 83 5.52 -23.96 -3.50
#